data_AF-A0A662K8A8-F1
#
_entry.id   AF-A0A662K8A8-F1
#
_cell.length_a   1.000
_cell.length_b   1.000
_cell.length_c   1.000
_cell.angle_alpha   90.00
_cell.angle_beta   90.00
_cell.angle_gamma   90.00
#
_symmetry.space_group_name_H-M   'P 1'
#
loop_
_entity.id
_entity.type
_entity.pdbx_description
1 polymer ?
#
loop_
_entity_poly.entity_id
_entity_poly.type
_entity_poly.pdbx_seq_one_letter_code
_entity_poly.pdbx_strand_id
1 'polypeptide(L)'
;MPSRVRRLIERLLHRSLTLKRISALRSQIVWCREFEANKDKVLEYWRRYRYLDLIMEMCRINEKSRILDVGCGISTVLHYVREEKYGIDPLADAYKKIYRYPSDMTILRGVGENIPFPDEFFDVVFCSNALDHVEDPKKTVEEIHRVLKKGGYFILTVEIFERREKGYQTSI
;
A
#
# COMPACT_ATOMS: atom_id res chain seq x y z
N MET A 1 -29.49 -19.58 2.66
CA MET A 1 -29.76 -18.30 3.38
C MET A 1 -30.95 -17.59 2.75
N PRO A 2 -31.91 -17.06 3.53
CA PRO A 2 -33.04 -16.30 2.98
C PRO A 2 -32.53 -15.06 2.24
N SER A 3 -33.00 -14.85 1.01
CA SER A 3 -32.52 -13.81 0.08
C SER A 3 -32.56 -12.37 0.62
N ARG A 4 -33.33 -12.09 1.67
CA ARG A 4 -33.40 -10.78 2.34
C ARG A 4 -32.21 -10.52 3.28
N VAL A 5 -31.73 -11.54 4.00
CA VAL A 5 -30.60 -11.41 4.94
C VAL A 5 -29.30 -11.19 4.16
N ARG A 6 -29.09 -11.92 3.07
CA ARG A 6 -27.92 -11.75 2.18
C ARG A 6 -27.85 -10.33 1.60
N ARG A 7 -28.96 -9.79 1.09
CA ARG A 7 -29.03 -8.43 0.55
C ARG A 7 -28.77 -7.34 1.59
N LEU A 8 -29.20 -7.56 2.84
CA LEU A 8 -28.91 -6.63 3.93
C LEU A 8 -27.42 -6.64 4.29
N ILE A 9 -26.81 -7.82 4.38
CA ILE A 9 -25.36 -7.98 4.62
C ILE A 9 -24.55 -7.33 3.50
N GLU A 10 -24.90 -7.58 2.23
CA GLU A 10 -24.24 -6.94 1.07
C GLU A 10 -24.33 -5.41 1.11
N ARG A 11 -25.48 -4.84 1.49
CA ARG A 11 -25.65 -3.38 1.66
C ARG A 11 -24.82 -2.82 2.81
N LEU A 12 -24.77 -3.52 3.94
CA LEU A 12 -23.98 -3.11 5.11
C LEU A 12 -22.48 -3.18 4.82
N LEU A 13 -22.02 -4.24 4.15
CA LEU A 13 -20.64 -4.38 3.67
C LEU A 13 -20.29 -3.28 2.67
N HIS A 14 -21.14 -3.02 1.68
CA HIS A 14 -20.90 -1.95 0.70
C HIS A 14 -20.84 -0.56 1.34
N ARG A 15 -21.71 -0.27 2.32
CA ARG A 15 -21.70 0.98 3.08
C ARG A 15 -20.44 1.09 3.95
N SER A 16 -20.04 0.01 4.60
CA SER A 16 -18.80 -0.05 5.40
C SER A 16 -17.56 0.18 4.53
N LEU A 17 -17.46 -0.49 3.38
CA LEU A 17 -16.40 -0.31 2.39
C LEU A 17 -16.35 1.13 1.87
N THR A 18 -17.51 1.73 1.59
CA THR A 18 -17.62 3.13 1.17
C THR A 18 -17.10 4.08 2.25
N LEU A 19 -17.46 3.87 3.52
CA LEU A 19 -16.96 4.67 4.64
C LEU A 19 -15.46 4.50 4.84
N LYS A 20 -14.93 3.26 4.73
CA LYS A 20 -13.49 2.98 4.82
C LYS A 20 -12.72 3.73 3.73
N ARG A 21 -13.22 3.72 2.48
CA ARG A 21 -12.62 4.46 1.35
C ARG A 21 -12.65 5.97 1.54
N ILE A 22 -13.77 6.52 2.01
CA ILE A 22 -13.86 7.96 2.32
C ILE A 22 -12.87 8.34 3.43
N SER A 23 -12.77 7.52 4.47
CA SER A 23 -11.81 7.72 5.55
C SER A 23 -10.37 7.67 5.03
N ALA A 24 -10.02 6.66 4.25
CA ALA A 24 -8.70 6.52 3.65
C ALA A 24 -8.33 7.73 2.78
N LEU A 25 -9.25 8.18 1.92
CA LEU A 25 -9.02 9.36 1.08
C LEU A 25 -8.84 10.64 1.89
N ARG A 26 -9.62 10.84 2.97
CA ARG A 26 -9.44 11.98 3.88
C ARG A 26 -8.08 11.97 4.55
N SER A 27 -7.64 10.82 5.05
CA SER A 27 -6.30 10.68 5.62
C SER A 27 -5.24 11.01 4.58
N GLN A 28 -5.36 10.49 3.36
CA GLN A 28 -4.39 10.74 2.28
C GLN A 28 -4.36 12.22 1.84
N ILE A 29 -5.47 12.96 1.91
CA ILE A 29 -5.45 14.42 1.65
C ILE A 29 -4.61 15.17 2.69
N VAL A 30 -4.73 14.82 3.97
CA VAL A 30 -3.91 15.42 5.04
C VAL A 30 -2.45 15.03 4.86
N TRP A 31 -2.19 13.73 4.70
CA TRP A 31 -0.86 13.18 4.48
C TRP A 31 -0.19 13.75 3.23
N CYS A 32 -0.91 14.02 2.14
CA CYS A 32 -0.38 14.64 0.93
C CYS A 32 0.25 16.01 1.23
N ARG A 33 -0.48 16.86 1.98
CA ARG A 33 0.00 18.20 2.35
C ARG A 33 1.22 18.12 3.25
N GLU A 34 1.18 17.22 4.24
CA GLU A 34 2.31 16.99 5.15
C GLU A 34 3.53 16.46 4.42
N PHE A 35 3.33 15.50 3.51
CA PHE A 35 4.37 14.91 2.68
C PHE A 35 5.04 15.97 1.80
N GLU A 36 4.26 16.77 1.08
CA GLU A 36 4.80 17.83 0.22
C GLU A 36 5.62 18.86 1.00
N ALA A 37 5.19 19.21 2.22
CA ALA A 37 5.89 20.15 3.08
C ALA A 37 7.13 19.55 3.77
N ASN A 38 7.27 18.23 3.85
CA ASN A 38 8.30 17.56 4.68
C ASN A 38 9.03 16.41 3.96
N LYS A 39 9.15 16.46 2.63
CA LYS A 39 9.74 15.37 1.83
C LYS A 39 11.08 14.84 2.36
N ASP A 40 11.98 15.74 2.78
CA ASP A 40 13.31 15.37 3.30
C ASP A 40 13.23 14.64 4.65
N LYS A 41 12.32 15.06 5.53
CA LYS A 41 12.08 14.37 6.81
C LYS A 41 11.47 13.00 6.58
N VAL A 42 10.57 12.88 5.60
CA VAL A 42 9.98 11.58 5.24
C VAL A 42 11.07 10.67 4.65
N LEU A 43 11.96 11.19 3.80
CA LEU A 43 13.13 10.44 3.32
C LEU A 43 14.02 9.98 4.47
N GLU A 44 14.36 10.87 5.40
CA GLU A 44 15.14 10.53 6.60
C GLU A 44 14.44 9.43 7.40
N TYR A 45 13.12 9.52 7.58
CA TYR A 45 12.33 8.49 8.24
C TYR A 45 12.45 7.14 7.54
N TRP A 46 12.33 7.10 6.21
CA TRP A 46 12.49 5.87 5.42
C TRP A 46 13.90 5.27 5.56
N ARG A 47 14.94 6.10 5.48
CA ARG A 47 16.33 5.63 5.67
C ARG A 47 16.56 5.07 7.07
N ARG A 48 16.12 5.81 8.09
CA ARG A 48 16.45 5.51 9.48
C ARG A 48 15.57 4.43 10.11
N TYR A 49 14.26 4.52 9.90
CA TYR A 49 13.26 3.68 10.60
C TYR A 49 12.67 2.60 9.71
N ARG A 50 12.76 2.76 8.38
CA ARG A 50 12.36 1.71 7.42
C ARG A 50 13.56 1.05 6.76
N TYR A 51 14.78 1.38 7.18
CA TYR A 51 16.03 0.76 6.73
C TYR A 51 16.20 0.75 5.20
N LEU A 52 15.74 1.80 4.52
CA LEU A 52 15.69 1.82 3.05
C LEU A 52 17.06 1.51 2.41
N ASP A 53 18.14 2.15 2.88
CA ASP A 53 19.47 1.94 2.30
C ASP A 53 19.95 0.48 2.47
N LEU A 54 19.71 -0.12 3.64
CA LEU A 54 20.03 -1.53 3.91
C LEU A 54 19.17 -2.49 3.06
N ILE A 55 17.89 -2.19 2.89
CA ILE A 55 16.99 -2.99 2.03
C ILE A 55 17.48 -2.94 0.57
N MET A 56 17.84 -1.74 0.08
CA MET A 56 18.38 -1.58 -1.28
C MET A 56 19.66 -2.40 -1.46
N GLU A 57 20.57 -2.39 -0.49
CA GLU A 57 21.80 -3.20 -0.50
C GLU A 57 21.50 -4.70 -0.47
N MET A 58 20.68 -5.17 0.48
CA MET A 58 20.35 -6.59 0.65
C MET A 58 19.64 -7.18 -0.56
N CYS A 59 18.76 -6.40 -1.19
CA CYS A 59 18.02 -6.81 -2.38
C CYS A 59 18.81 -6.61 -3.68
N ARG A 60 20.04 -6.06 -3.60
CA ARG A 60 20.92 -5.76 -4.74
C ARG A 60 20.22 -4.90 -5.80
N ILE A 61 19.41 -3.95 -5.34
CA ILE A 61 18.69 -3.01 -6.20
C ILE A 61 19.71 -2.16 -6.96
N ASN A 62 19.50 -2.08 -8.26
CA ASN A 62 20.31 -1.31 -9.20
C ASN A 62 19.39 -0.67 -10.24
N GLU A 63 19.93 0.19 -11.09
CA GLU A 63 19.21 1.02 -12.06
C GLU A 63 18.29 0.25 -13.04
N LYS A 64 18.46 -1.07 -13.19
CA LYS A 64 17.64 -1.94 -14.05
C LYS A 64 16.54 -2.67 -13.30
N SER A 65 16.48 -2.53 -11.98
CA SER A 65 15.51 -3.23 -11.14
C SER A 65 14.12 -2.69 -11.38
N ARG A 66 13.12 -3.57 -11.34
CA ARG A 66 11.71 -3.19 -11.35
C ARG A 66 11.15 -3.32 -9.96
N ILE A 67 10.61 -2.21 -9.46
CA ILE A 67 10.08 -2.12 -8.10
C ILE A 67 8.57 -1.89 -8.17
N LEU A 68 7.81 -2.74 -7.48
CA LEU A 68 6.38 -2.54 -7.24
C LEU A 68 6.14 -2.12 -5.79
N ASP A 69 5.24 -1.18 -5.55
CA ASP A 69 4.64 -0.94 -4.22
C ASP A 69 3.14 -1.23 -4.25
N VAL A 70 2.70 -2.20 -3.45
CA VAL A 70 1.31 -2.65 -3.34
C VAL A 70 0.60 -1.90 -2.22
N GLY A 71 -0.43 -1.13 -2.59
CA GLY A 71 -1.10 -0.18 -1.68
C GLY A 71 -0.29 1.11 -1.53
N CYS A 72 0.24 1.64 -2.63
CA CYS A 72 1.28 2.66 -2.61
C CYS A 72 0.86 4.00 -1.99
N GLY A 73 -0.43 4.34 -1.96
CA GLY A 73 -0.86 5.65 -1.46
C GLY A 73 -0.19 6.82 -2.19
N ILE A 74 -0.11 7.98 -1.53
CA ILE A 74 0.60 9.18 -2.03
C ILE A 74 2.06 9.18 -1.57
N SER A 75 2.34 8.93 -0.29
CA SER A 75 3.70 8.96 0.30
C SER A 75 4.37 7.58 0.25
N THR A 76 4.67 7.10 -0.96
CA THR A 76 5.29 5.79 -1.20
C THR A 76 6.82 5.81 -1.14
N VAL A 77 7.42 4.65 -0.82
CA VAL A 77 8.86 4.35 -0.98
C VAL A 77 9.38 4.70 -2.38
N LEU A 78 8.52 4.64 -3.40
CA LEU A 78 8.90 4.91 -4.79
C LEU A 78 9.48 6.32 -4.98
N HIS A 79 9.16 7.29 -4.11
CA HIS A 79 9.76 8.63 -4.16
C HIS A 79 11.26 8.67 -3.91
N TYR A 80 11.80 7.59 -3.35
CA TYR A 80 13.16 7.55 -2.82
C TYR A 80 14.05 6.53 -3.52
N VAL A 81 13.47 5.76 -4.45
CA VAL A 81 14.18 4.83 -5.32
C VAL A 81 14.31 5.47 -6.73
N ARG A 82 15.36 5.11 -7.46
CA ARG A 82 15.70 5.72 -8.77
C ARG A 82 15.33 4.82 -9.96
N GLU A 83 14.93 3.60 -9.67
CA GLU A 83 14.75 2.50 -10.60
C GLU A 83 13.40 2.57 -11.34
N GLU A 84 13.05 1.53 -12.12
CA GLU A 84 11.72 1.47 -12.74
C GLU A 84 10.64 1.28 -11.66
N LYS A 85 9.79 2.30 -11.47
CA LYS A 85 8.87 2.42 -10.34
C LYS A 85 7.42 2.20 -10.75
N TYR A 86 6.79 1.23 -10.10
CA TYR A 86 5.40 0.87 -10.30
C TYR A 86 4.66 0.90 -8.96
N GLY A 87 3.47 1.47 -8.92
CA GLY A 87 2.63 1.50 -7.73
C GLY A 87 1.20 1.09 -8.06
N ILE A 88 0.57 0.30 -7.20
CA ILE A 88 -0.87 0.01 -7.30
C ILE A 88 -1.60 0.46 -6.05
N ASP A 89 -2.77 1.06 -6.25
CA ASP A 89 -3.69 1.36 -5.15
C ASP A 89 -5.15 1.38 -5.66
N PRO A 90 -6.13 0.87 -4.89
CA PRO A 90 -7.53 0.90 -5.30
C PRO A 90 -8.07 2.33 -5.54
N LEU A 91 -7.46 3.32 -4.91
CA LEU A 91 -7.81 4.74 -4.94
C LEU A 91 -6.84 5.60 -5.78
N ALA A 92 -5.92 4.99 -6.54
CA ALA A 92 -4.92 5.69 -7.35
C ALA A 92 -5.50 6.82 -8.23
N ASP A 93 -6.66 6.60 -8.85
CA ASP A 93 -7.32 7.61 -9.69
C ASP A 93 -7.78 8.84 -8.90
N ALA A 94 -8.13 8.67 -7.61
CA ALA A 94 -8.47 9.77 -6.73
C ALA A 94 -7.20 10.51 -6.27
N TYR A 95 -6.13 9.78 -5.96
CA TYR A 95 -4.85 10.38 -5.57
C TYR A 95 -4.26 11.25 -6.67
N LYS A 96 -4.29 10.80 -7.94
CA LYS A 96 -3.81 11.58 -9.10
C LYS A 96 -4.53 12.91 -9.30
N LYS A 97 -5.72 13.12 -8.71
CA LYS A 97 -6.46 14.39 -8.77
C LYS A 97 -5.99 15.40 -7.73
N ILE A 98 -5.34 14.94 -6.66
CA ILE A 98 -4.93 15.76 -5.52
C ILE A 98 -3.41 15.81 -5.35
N TYR A 99 -2.69 14.90 -6.01
CA TYR A 99 -1.24 14.81 -5.96
C TYR A 99 -0.67 14.54 -7.36
N ARG A 100 0.40 15.26 -7.69
CA ARG A 100 1.13 15.07 -8.94
C ARG A 100 2.35 14.18 -8.70
N TYR A 101 2.17 12.88 -8.94
CA TYR A 101 3.29 11.94 -8.91
C TYR A 101 4.39 12.35 -9.91
N PRO A 102 5.67 12.10 -9.57
CA PRO A 102 6.77 12.21 -10.52
C PRO A 102 6.50 11.44 -11.82
N SER A 103 6.91 12.01 -12.95
CA SER A 103 6.61 11.46 -14.28
C SER A 103 7.29 10.12 -14.57
N ASP A 104 8.31 9.77 -13.79
CA ASP A 104 9.04 8.50 -13.84
C ASP A 104 8.39 7.39 -12.97
N MET A 105 7.20 7.65 -12.41
CA MET A 105 6.42 6.65 -11.68
C MET A 105 5.18 6.20 -12.47
N THR A 106 5.02 4.90 -12.61
CA THR A 106 3.80 4.29 -13.16
C THR A 106 2.86 3.91 -12.02
N ILE A 107 1.90 4.78 -11.72
CA ILE A 107 0.87 4.53 -10.70
C ILE A 107 -0.41 4.04 -11.37
N LEU A 108 -0.92 2.88 -10.99
CA LEU A 108 -2.11 2.25 -11.56
C LEU A 108 -3.18 2.02 -10.50
N ARG A 109 -4.44 2.05 -10.93
CA ARG A 109 -5.53 1.55 -10.10
C ARG A 109 -5.48 0.03 -10.10
N GLY A 110 -5.34 -0.58 -8.92
CA GLY A 110 -5.21 -2.03 -8.76
C GLY A 110 -5.47 -2.47 -7.32
N VAL A 111 -5.68 -3.77 -7.13
CA VAL A 111 -5.85 -4.40 -5.82
C VAL A 111 -4.79 -5.48 -5.63
N GLY A 112 -4.38 -5.77 -4.39
CA GLY A 112 -3.34 -6.75 -4.12
C GLY A 112 -3.74 -8.17 -4.50
N GLU A 113 -5.03 -8.48 -4.49
CA GLU A 113 -5.62 -9.78 -4.81
C GLU A 113 -5.70 -10.07 -6.32
N ASN A 114 -5.32 -9.12 -7.16
CA ASN A 114 -5.27 -9.24 -8.61
C ASN A 114 -4.34 -8.15 -9.18
N ILE A 115 -3.03 -8.41 -9.12
CA ILE A 115 -2.00 -7.46 -9.49
C ILE A 115 -1.92 -7.40 -11.04
N PRO A 116 -2.11 -6.22 -11.66
CA PRO A 116 -2.24 -6.08 -13.11
C PRO A 116 -0.88 -6.09 -13.84
N PHE A 117 -0.03 -7.06 -13.50
CA PHE A 117 1.29 -7.25 -14.09
C PHE A 117 1.54 -8.73 -14.41
N PRO A 118 2.38 -9.03 -15.41
CA PRO A 118 2.76 -10.40 -15.75
C PRO A 118 3.47 -11.12 -14.59
N ASP A 119 3.53 -12.44 -14.70
CA ASP A 119 4.35 -13.29 -13.84
C ASP A 119 5.82 -12.89 -13.95
N GLU A 120 6.58 -13.06 -12.87
CA GLU A 120 8.04 -12.88 -12.85
C GLU A 120 8.53 -11.53 -13.43
N PHE A 121 7.81 -10.45 -13.15
CA PHE A 121 8.07 -9.13 -13.72
C PHE A 121 8.93 -8.23 -12.82
N PHE A 122 8.78 -8.32 -11.49
CA PHE A 122 9.43 -7.44 -10.52
C PHE A 122 10.62 -8.10 -9.84
N ASP A 123 11.67 -7.30 -9.59
CA ASP A 123 12.83 -7.71 -8.79
C ASP A 123 12.53 -7.55 -7.30
N VAL A 124 11.81 -6.49 -6.94
CA VAL A 124 11.40 -6.20 -5.56
C VAL A 124 9.95 -5.74 -5.51
N VAL A 125 9.19 -6.29 -4.58
CA VAL A 125 7.83 -5.84 -4.27
C VAL A 125 7.80 -5.35 -2.82
N PHE A 126 7.36 -4.11 -2.61
CA PHE A 126 7.03 -3.56 -1.31
C PHE A 126 5.53 -3.73 -1.05
N CYS A 127 5.18 -3.96 0.22
CA CYS A 127 3.83 -3.77 0.73
C CYS A 127 3.95 -3.11 2.10
N SER A 128 3.84 -1.78 2.12
CA SER A 128 4.11 -0.99 3.31
C SER A 128 2.81 -0.50 3.95
N ASN A 129 2.45 -1.11 5.08
CA ASN A 129 1.24 -0.82 5.86
C ASN A 129 -0.05 -0.88 5.03
N ALA A 130 -0.13 -1.87 4.13
CA ALA A 130 -1.27 -2.06 3.24
C ALA A 130 -1.88 -3.47 3.34
N LEU A 131 -1.12 -4.49 3.74
CA LEU A 131 -1.57 -5.88 3.76
C LEU A 131 -2.73 -6.13 4.74
N ASP A 132 -2.85 -5.34 5.81
CA ASP A 132 -3.96 -5.41 6.77
C ASP A 132 -5.25 -4.75 6.26
N HIS A 133 -5.16 -4.01 5.14
CA HIS A 133 -6.29 -3.30 4.55
C HIS A 133 -6.99 -4.05 3.41
N VAL A 134 -6.32 -5.07 2.85
CA VAL A 134 -6.82 -5.90 1.75
C VAL A 134 -7.96 -6.83 2.21
N GLU A 135 -8.75 -7.33 1.28
CA GLU A 135 -9.85 -8.26 1.55
C GLU A 135 -9.34 -9.69 1.79
N ASP A 136 -8.33 -10.12 1.03
CA ASP A 136 -7.71 -11.44 1.17
C ASP A 136 -6.18 -11.31 1.22
N PRO A 137 -5.59 -11.28 2.44
CA PRO A 137 -4.14 -11.19 2.61
C PRO A 137 -3.38 -12.39 2.01
N LYS A 138 -3.97 -13.59 2.08
CA LYS A 138 -3.33 -14.79 1.54
C LYS A 138 -3.23 -14.69 0.02
N LYS A 139 -4.34 -14.36 -0.63
CA LYS A 139 -4.37 -14.17 -2.09
C LYS A 139 -3.47 -13.03 -2.54
N THR A 140 -3.39 -11.96 -1.75
CA THR A 140 -2.47 -10.85 -2.02
C THR A 140 -1.01 -11.32 -2.01
N VAL A 141 -0.62 -12.13 -1.02
CA VAL A 141 0.74 -12.70 -0.97
C VAL A 141 0.99 -13.68 -2.12
N GLU A 142 -0.01 -14.47 -2.52
CA GLU A 142 0.08 -15.35 -3.70
C GLU A 142 0.31 -14.55 -4.99
N GLU A 143 -0.41 -13.44 -5.18
CA GLU A 143 -0.20 -12.53 -6.33
C GLU A 143 1.15 -11.82 -6.30
N ILE A 144 1.60 -11.36 -5.12
CA ILE A 144 2.94 -10.78 -4.94
C ILE A 144 4.01 -11.80 -5.34
N HIS A 145 3.87 -13.06 -4.90
CA HIS A 145 4.77 -14.13 -5.28
C HIS A 145 4.74 -14.40 -6.79
N ARG A 146 3.55 -14.39 -7.42
CA ARG A 146 3.40 -14.59 -8.87
C ARG A 146 4.17 -13.53 -9.68
N VAL A 147 4.05 -12.25 -9.31
CA VAL A 147 4.67 -11.16 -10.06
C VAL A 147 6.15 -10.96 -9.75
N LEU A 148 6.67 -11.57 -8.67
CA LEU A 148 8.09 -11.57 -8.35
C LEU A 148 8.86 -12.51 -9.28
N LYS A 149 10.01 -12.05 -9.78
CA LYS A 149 11.00 -12.91 -10.43
C LYS A 149 11.50 -13.97 -9.45
N LYS A 150 11.99 -15.10 -9.98
CA LYS A 150 12.73 -16.08 -9.16
C LYS A 150 13.90 -15.41 -8.46
N GLY A 151 13.97 -15.55 -7.15
CA GLY A 151 14.98 -14.90 -6.32
C GLY A 151 14.75 -13.41 -6.06
N GLY A 152 13.60 -12.87 -6.49
CA GLY A 152 13.17 -11.52 -6.13
C GLY A 152 12.76 -11.42 -4.67
N TYR A 153 12.65 -10.19 -4.17
CA TYR A 153 12.43 -9.90 -2.75
C TYR A 153 11.06 -9.31 -2.49
N PHE A 154 10.35 -9.86 -1.50
CA PHE A 154 9.17 -9.26 -0.93
C PHE A 154 9.51 -8.53 0.38
N ILE A 155 9.24 -7.23 0.43
CA ILE A 155 9.45 -6.40 1.60
C ILE A 155 8.08 -6.04 2.21
N LEU A 156 7.77 -6.66 3.34
CA LEU A 156 6.55 -6.40 4.09
C LEU A 156 6.86 -5.53 5.30
N THR A 157 6.09 -4.45 5.47
CA THR A 157 6.03 -3.74 6.75
C THR A 157 4.58 -3.56 7.16
N VAL A 158 4.28 -3.83 8.44
CA VAL A 158 2.93 -3.70 9.00
C VAL A 158 3.02 -3.09 10.39
N GLU A 159 2.08 -2.23 10.74
CA GLU A 159 1.96 -1.70 12.09
C GLU A 159 1.13 -2.66 12.94
N ILE A 160 1.75 -3.21 13.98
CA ILE A 160 1.08 -4.09 14.93
C ILE A 160 0.68 -3.23 16.13
N PHE A 161 -0.63 -3.00 16.26
CA PHE A 161 -1.18 -2.34 17.44
C PHE A 161 -1.53 -3.40 18.49
N GLU A 162 -1.13 -3.16 19.73
CA GLU A 162 -1.64 -3.96 20.85
C GLU A 162 -3.16 -3.85 20.90
N ARG A 163 -3.81 -5.00 21.03
CA ARG A 163 -5.25 -5.05 21.27
C ARG A 163 -5.50 -4.46 22.64
N ARG A 164 -5.90 -3.17 22.70
CA ARG A 164 -6.47 -2.62 23.94
C ARG A 164 -7.69 -3.47 24.28
N GLU A 165 -7.63 -4.21 25.39
CA GLU A 165 -8.81 -4.88 25.91
C GLU A 165 -9.91 -3.83 26.09
N LYS A 166 -11.05 -4.06 25.45
CA LYS A 166 -12.24 -3.24 25.69
C LYS A 166 -12.72 -3.52 27.11
N GLY A 167 -12.21 -2.79 28.08
CA GLY A 167 -12.89 -2.60 29.36
C GLY A 167 -14.16 -1.78 29.11
N TYR A 168 -15.32 -2.42 29.23
CA TYR A 168 -16.57 -1.71 29.51
C TYR A 168 -16.51 -1.21 30.96
N GLN A 169 -16.50 0.11 31.18
CA GLN A 169 -17.54 0.81 31.96
C GLN A 169 -17.29 2.33 32.03
N THR A 170 -18.43 3.02 32.08
CA THR A 170 -18.71 4.45 32.25
C THR A 170 -18.27 5.04 33.59
N SER A 171 -18.10 6.38 33.58
CA SER A 171 -18.05 7.30 34.73
C SER A 171 -16.75 7.22 35.55
N ILE A 172 -16.08 8.33 35.88
CA ILE A 172 -16.55 9.62 36.40
C ILE A 172 -15.78 10.77 35.73
#